data_AF-A0A7Z0CLY5-F1
#
_entry.id   AF-A0A7Z0CLY5-F1
#
_cell.length_a   1.000
_cell.length_b   1.000
_cell.length_c   1.000
_cell.angle_alpha   90.00
_cell.angle_beta   90.00
_cell.angle_gamma   90.00
#
_symmetry.space_group_name_H-M   'P 1'
#
loop_
_entity.id
_entity.type
_entity.pdbx_description
1 polymer ?
#
loop_
_entity_poly.entity_id
_entity_poly.type
_entity_poly.pdbx_seq_one_letter_code
_entity_poly.pdbx_strand_id
1 'polypeptide(L)'
;MSGLQVTVRDRRGRWVATLSPAAVGRWLLVVGPMLAVVVAVATAAPDSPWWPAAVVGLLALGSAELPDSPAPLLTLGVAAAWWVAAVPDPTGGPVLVVAVAFLVFHTTTAYAASGPPGRTADRRVVRAVVSRTTPIGAATLAVGVLAVAAEGTDVVPGAVVVALLALAALAWLTTRQ
;
A
#
# COMPACT_ATOMS: atom_id res chain seq x y z
N MET A 1 7.77 2.82 -29.79
CA MET A 1 6.90 1.68 -30.14
C MET A 1 5.58 1.86 -29.41
N SER A 2 4.51 2.20 -30.13
CA SER A 2 3.17 2.31 -29.53
C SER A 2 2.67 0.89 -29.22
N GLY A 3 2.79 0.47 -27.97
CA GLY A 3 2.26 -0.82 -27.52
C GLY A 3 0.76 -0.93 -27.77
N LEU A 4 0.26 -2.17 -27.84
CA LEU A 4 -1.14 -2.48 -28.08
C LEU A 4 -2.03 -1.77 -27.03
N GLN A 5 -2.87 -0.82 -27.48
CA GLN A 5 -3.79 -0.08 -26.62
C GLN A 5 -5.22 -0.30 -27.14
N VAL A 6 -6.08 -0.86 -26.29
CA VAL A 6 -7.50 -1.03 -26.59
C VAL A 6 -8.27 -0.01 -25.75
N THR A 7 -8.88 0.98 -26.42
CA THR A 7 -9.75 1.95 -25.76
C THR A 7 -11.19 1.49 -25.83
N VAL A 8 -11.83 1.30 -24.67
CA VAL A 8 -13.26 1.00 -24.56
C VAL A 8 -14.00 2.32 -24.44
N ARG A 9 -14.97 2.54 -25.33
CA ARG A 9 -15.89 3.68 -25.28
C ARG A 9 -17.33 3.18 -25.08
N ASP A 10 -18.16 3.97 -24.41
CA ASP A 10 -19.59 3.66 -24.26
C ASP A 10 -20.35 3.87 -25.59
N ARG A 11 -21.64 3.52 -25.60
CA ARG A 11 -22.52 3.73 -26.77
C ARG A 11 -22.71 5.21 -27.15
N ARG A 12 -22.34 6.14 -26.26
CA ARG A 12 -22.39 7.60 -26.45
C ARG A 12 -21.02 8.18 -26.82
N GLY A 13 -20.02 7.33 -27.08
CA GLY A 13 -18.66 7.74 -27.43
C GLY A 13 -17.81 8.25 -26.26
N ARG A 14 -18.30 8.17 -25.01
CA ARG A 14 -17.53 8.54 -23.82
C ARG A 14 -16.46 7.50 -23.54
N TRP A 15 -15.29 7.96 -23.12
CA TRP A 15 -14.21 7.07 -22.71
C TRP A 15 -14.59 6.32 -21.43
N VAL A 16 -14.40 4.99 -21.43
CA VAL A 16 -14.67 4.12 -20.27
C VAL A 16 -13.36 3.61 -19.68
N ALA A 17 -12.48 3.03 -20.51
CA ALA A 17 -11.20 2.49 -20.06
C ALA A 17 -10.19 2.40 -21.21
N THR A 18 -8.89 2.41 -20.88
CA THR A 18 -7.80 2.08 -21.81
C THR A 18 -7.06 0.86 -21.28
N LEU A 19 -7.25 -0.28 -21.94
CA LEU A 19 -6.47 -1.48 -21.69
C LEU A 19 -5.14 -1.36 -22.43
N SER A 20 -4.07 -1.24 -21.65
CA SER A 20 -2.70 -1.30 -22.14
C SER A 20 -1.90 -2.22 -21.22
N PRO A 21 -0.82 -2.88 -21.70
CA PRO A 21 0.05 -3.70 -20.85
C PRO A 21 0.56 -2.93 -19.63
N ALA A 22 0.85 -1.63 -19.79
CA ALA A 22 1.25 -0.76 -18.69
C ALA A 22 0.13 -0.53 -17.68
N ALA A 23 -1.12 -0.36 -18.12
CA ALA A 23 -2.27 -0.22 -17.23
C ALA A 23 -2.55 -1.52 -16.47
N VAL A 24 -2.48 -2.67 -17.15
CA VAL A 24 -2.63 -3.99 -16.52
C VAL A 24 -1.52 -4.25 -15.51
N GLY A 25 -0.26 -3.99 -15.89
CA GLY A 25 0.89 -4.15 -15.00
C GLY A 25 0.78 -3.28 -13.75
N ARG A 26 0.37 -2.01 -13.92
CA ARG A 26 0.09 -1.11 -12.79
C ARG A 26 -1.00 -1.67 -11.88
N TRP A 27 -2.10 -2.15 -12.47
CA TRP A 27 -3.23 -2.70 -11.72
C TRP A 27 -2.81 -3.92 -10.92
N LEU A 28 -2.06 -4.85 -11.52
CA LEU A 28 -1.50 -6.02 -10.84
C LEU A 28 -0.55 -5.64 -9.70
N LEU A 29 0.27 -4.60 -9.88
CA LEU A 29 1.18 -4.11 -8.84
C LEU A 29 0.48 -3.35 -7.70
N VAL A 30 -0.78 -2.93 -7.89
CA VAL A 30 -1.61 -2.35 -6.82
C VAL A 30 -2.44 -3.44 -6.13
N VAL A 31 -3.14 -4.28 -6.90
CA VAL A 31 -4.04 -5.30 -6.32
C VAL A 31 -3.28 -6.49 -5.77
N GLY A 32 -2.24 -6.95 -6.46
CA GLY A 32 -1.45 -8.14 -6.12
C GLY A 32 -0.87 -8.11 -4.69
N PRO A 33 -0.22 -7.02 -4.25
CA PRO A 33 0.28 -6.93 -2.88
C PRO A 33 -0.82 -7.06 -1.82
N MET A 34 -2.00 -6.48 -2.03
CA MET A 34 -3.10 -6.62 -1.07
C MET A 34 -3.67 -8.05 -1.04
N LEU A 35 -3.68 -8.75 -2.17
CA LEU A 35 -3.97 -10.18 -2.19
C LEU A 35 -2.92 -10.99 -1.39
N ALA A 36 -1.65 -10.63 -1.49
CA ALA A 36 -0.60 -11.26 -0.68
C ALA A 36 -0.83 -11.04 0.83
N VAL A 37 -1.29 -9.86 1.24
CA VAL A 37 -1.67 -9.58 2.63
C VAL A 37 -2.86 -10.44 3.07
N VAL A 38 -3.89 -10.53 2.23
CA VAL A 38 -5.07 -11.39 2.49
C VAL A 38 -4.66 -12.85 2.68
N VAL A 39 -3.80 -13.37 1.79
CA VAL A 39 -3.28 -14.74 1.90
C VAL A 39 -2.44 -14.90 3.16
N ALA A 40 -1.56 -13.94 3.47
CA ALA A 40 -0.73 -13.99 4.68
C ALA A 40 -1.59 -14.06 5.95
N VAL A 41 -2.63 -13.21 6.06
CA VAL A 41 -3.58 -13.27 7.20
C VAL A 41 -4.31 -14.60 7.24
N ALA A 42 -4.85 -15.07 6.11
CA ALA A 42 -5.58 -16.33 6.06
C ALA A 42 -4.71 -17.53 6.48
N THR A 43 -3.40 -17.49 6.19
CA THR A 43 -2.46 -18.53 6.62
C THR A 43 -2.03 -18.40 8.08
N ALA A 44 -1.86 -17.18 8.58
CA ALA A 44 -1.39 -16.94 9.95
C ALA A 44 -2.51 -16.98 11.00
N ALA A 45 -3.75 -16.69 10.59
CA ALA A 45 -4.94 -16.64 11.42
C ALA A 45 -6.14 -17.24 10.66
N PRO A 46 -6.19 -18.57 10.47
CA PRO A 46 -7.21 -19.24 9.67
C PRO A 46 -8.63 -19.08 10.22
N ASP A 47 -8.78 -18.88 11.54
CA ASP A 47 -10.07 -18.68 12.21
C ASP A 47 -10.56 -17.21 12.15
N SER A 48 -9.78 -16.31 11.53
CA SER A 48 -10.18 -14.92 11.40
C SER A 48 -11.41 -14.77 10.49
N PRO A 49 -12.32 -13.80 10.76
CA PRO A 49 -13.48 -13.59 9.92
C PRO A 49 -13.07 -13.22 8.49
N TRP A 50 -13.79 -13.72 7.49
CA TRP A 50 -13.43 -13.55 6.06
C TRP A 50 -13.75 -12.15 5.51
N TRP A 51 -14.71 -11.42 6.10
CA TRP A 51 -15.21 -10.17 5.54
C TRP A 51 -14.17 -9.04 5.44
N PRO A 52 -13.16 -8.88 6.32
CA PRO A 52 -12.13 -7.86 6.16
C PRO A 52 -11.28 -8.09 4.91
N ALA A 53 -11.08 -9.35 4.50
CA ALA A 53 -10.42 -9.68 3.25
C ALA A 53 -11.15 -9.08 2.04
N ALA A 54 -12.48 -9.17 2.03
CA ALA A 54 -13.32 -8.59 0.98
C ALA A 54 -13.23 -7.05 0.99
N VAL A 55 -13.22 -6.43 2.17
CA VAL A 55 -13.05 -4.97 2.30
C VAL A 55 -11.69 -4.52 1.78
N VAL A 56 -10.60 -5.18 2.18
CA VAL A 56 -9.24 -4.89 1.70
C VAL A 56 -9.16 -5.07 0.19
N GLY A 57 -9.74 -6.15 -0.35
CA GLY A 57 -9.81 -6.38 -1.80
C GLY A 57 -10.54 -5.26 -2.55
N LEU A 58 -11.72 -4.86 -2.08
CA LEU A 58 -12.49 -3.77 -2.69
C LEU A 58 -11.77 -2.42 -2.63
N LEU A 59 -11.13 -2.11 -1.50
CA LEU A 59 -10.33 -0.89 -1.35
C LEU A 59 -9.08 -0.91 -2.24
N ALA A 60 -8.43 -2.07 -2.42
CA ALA A 60 -7.30 -2.24 -3.32
C ALA A 60 -7.71 -2.01 -4.79
N LEU A 61 -8.88 -2.51 -5.19
CA LEU A 61 -9.48 -2.25 -6.51
C LEU A 61 -9.74 -0.74 -6.68
N GLY A 62 -10.39 -0.10 -5.70
CA GLY A 62 -10.62 1.35 -5.72
C GLY A 62 -9.32 2.16 -5.81
N SER A 63 -8.27 1.71 -5.12
CA SER A 63 -6.94 2.32 -5.14
C SER A 63 -6.23 2.20 -6.50
N ALA A 64 -6.49 1.11 -7.24
CA ALA A 64 -5.95 0.92 -8.58
C ALA A 64 -6.61 1.85 -9.61
N GLU A 65 -7.90 2.15 -9.42
CA GLU A 65 -8.68 3.08 -10.25
C GLU A 65 -8.43 4.55 -9.89
N LEU A 66 -8.29 4.85 -8.60
CA LEU A 66 -8.17 6.21 -8.04
C LEU A 66 -6.93 6.34 -7.15
N PRO A 67 -5.71 6.26 -7.72
CA PRO A 67 -4.46 6.25 -6.96
C PRO A 67 -4.14 7.57 -6.26
N ASP A 68 -4.74 8.68 -6.69
CA ASP A 68 -4.60 10.03 -6.12
C ASP A 68 -5.66 10.34 -5.04
N SER A 69 -6.57 9.42 -4.79
CA SER A 69 -7.60 9.55 -3.75
C SER A 69 -7.09 9.12 -2.37
N PRO A 70 -7.89 9.27 -1.29
CA PRO A 70 -7.58 8.69 0.02
C PRO A 70 -7.63 7.16 0.07
N ALA A 71 -8.12 6.48 -0.98
CA ALA A 71 -8.35 5.03 -0.97
C ALA A 71 -7.08 4.20 -0.68
N PRO A 72 -5.89 4.50 -1.21
CA PRO A 72 -4.67 3.74 -0.88
C PRO A 72 -4.31 3.80 0.61
N LEU A 73 -4.43 4.99 1.23
CA LEU A 73 -4.14 5.15 2.66
C LEU A 73 -5.16 4.39 3.52
N LEU A 74 -6.44 4.45 3.15
CA LEU A 74 -7.49 3.66 3.82
C LEU A 74 -7.25 2.15 3.67
N THR A 75 -6.83 1.70 2.49
CA THR A 75 -6.51 0.29 2.22
C THR A 75 -5.40 -0.19 3.15
N LEU A 76 -4.29 0.56 3.25
CA LEU A 76 -3.19 0.25 4.15
C LEU A 76 -3.64 0.25 5.62
N GLY A 77 -4.40 1.26 6.04
CA GLY A 77 -4.88 1.36 7.41
C GLY A 77 -5.79 0.20 7.81
N VAL A 78 -6.75 -0.17 6.96
CA VAL A 78 -7.66 -1.30 7.20
C VAL A 78 -6.91 -2.62 7.20
N ALA A 79 -6.01 -2.83 6.23
CA ALA A 79 -5.21 -4.05 6.16
C ALA A 79 -4.27 -4.21 7.37
N ALA A 80 -3.64 -3.12 7.81
CA ALA A 80 -2.79 -3.10 9.00
C ALA A 80 -3.59 -3.36 10.29
N ALA A 81 -4.73 -2.70 10.45
CA ALA A 81 -5.61 -2.92 11.60
C ALA A 81 -6.13 -4.37 11.65
N TRP A 82 -6.49 -4.94 10.50
CA TRP A 82 -6.90 -6.33 10.42
C TRP A 82 -5.76 -7.29 10.78
N TRP A 83 -4.54 -7.06 10.26
CA TRP A 83 -3.36 -7.83 10.62
C TRP A 83 -3.15 -7.85 12.14
N VAL A 84 -3.10 -6.68 12.78
CA VAL A 84 -2.87 -6.54 14.22
C VAL A 84 -3.99 -7.17 15.04
N ALA A 85 -5.24 -7.08 14.59
CA ALA A 85 -6.38 -7.65 15.30
C ALA A 85 -6.49 -9.17 15.14
N ALA A 86 -6.06 -9.72 14.00
CA ALA A 86 -6.23 -11.13 13.67
C ALA A 86 -5.01 -12.00 13.99
N VAL A 87 -3.79 -11.47 13.87
CA VAL A 87 -2.55 -12.26 13.94
C VAL A 87 -1.89 -12.10 15.32
N PRO A 88 -1.85 -13.16 16.15
CA PRO A 88 -1.36 -13.07 17.53
C PRO A 88 0.16 -12.92 17.65
N ASP A 89 0.92 -13.49 16.71
CA ASP A 89 2.38 -13.43 16.69
C ASP A 89 2.87 -12.50 15.56
N PRO A 90 3.32 -11.28 15.90
CA PRO A 90 3.79 -10.31 14.93
C PRO A 90 5.26 -10.50 14.53
N THR A 91 5.90 -11.64 14.84
CA THR A 91 7.32 -11.88 14.55
C THR A 91 7.61 -12.96 13.50
N GLY A 92 6.57 -13.66 13.01
CA GLY A 92 6.72 -14.73 12.01
C GLY A 92 7.02 -14.26 10.57
N GLY A 93 7.47 -15.19 9.73
CA GLY A 93 7.72 -14.96 8.29
C GLY A 93 6.61 -14.23 7.50
N PRO A 94 5.32 -14.45 7.79
CA PRO A 94 4.21 -13.69 7.19
C PRO A 94 4.30 -12.16 7.38
N VAL A 95 4.92 -11.68 8.45
CA VAL A 95 5.09 -10.24 8.74
C VAL A 95 5.95 -9.57 7.67
N LEU A 96 7.01 -10.23 7.23
CA LEU A 96 7.87 -9.73 6.16
C LEU A 96 7.09 -9.63 4.84
N VAL A 97 6.24 -10.62 4.54
CA VAL A 97 5.38 -10.61 3.35
C VAL A 97 4.45 -9.40 3.38
N VAL A 98 3.81 -9.12 4.52
CA VAL A 98 2.90 -7.98 4.69
C VAL A 98 3.64 -6.65 4.60
N ALA A 99 4.80 -6.52 5.23
CA ALA A 99 5.61 -5.30 5.18
C ALA A 99 6.07 -4.99 3.75
N VAL A 100 6.56 -5.99 3.01
CA VAL A 100 6.95 -5.85 1.61
C VAL A 100 5.74 -5.52 0.74
N ALA A 101 4.60 -6.19 0.97
CA ALA A 101 3.37 -5.92 0.24
C ALA A 101 2.88 -4.48 0.44
N PHE A 102 2.90 -3.98 1.68
CA PHE A 102 2.54 -2.59 1.99
C PHE A 102 3.48 -1.60 1.31
N LEU A 103 4.79 -1.87 1.32
CA LEU A 103 5.78 -1.02 0.65
C LEU A 103 5.57 -0.99 -0.86
N VAL A 104 5.36 -2.14 -1.50
CA VAL A 104 5.09 -2.24 -2.95
C VAL A 104 3.80 -1.52 -3.30
N PHE A 105 2.73 -1.75 -2.54
CA PHE A 105 1.44 -1.09 -2.73
C PHE A 105 1.57 0.44 -2.63
N HIS A 106 2.19 0.93 -1.54
CA HIS A 106 2.36 2.36 -1.31
C HIS A 106 3.19 3.01 -2.42
N THR A 107 4.30 2.38 -2.79
CA THR A 107 5.20 2.90 -3.84
C THR A 107 4.51 2.92 -5.20
N THR A 108 3.79 1.86 -5.54
CA THR A 108 3.09 1.74 -6.83
C THR A 108 1.94 2.75 -6.92
N THR A 109 1.17 2.93 -5.85
CA THR A 109 0.08 3.93 -5.82
C THR A 109 0.62 5.36 -5.84
N ALA A 110 1.72 5.66 -5.13
CA ALA A 110 2.40 6.94 -5.20
C ALA A 110 2.95 7.24 -6.61
N TYR A 111 3.52 6.24 -7.29
CA TYR A 111 3.94 6.35 -8.68
C TYR A 111 2.73 6.57 -9.61
N ALA A 112 1.66 5.80 -9.44
CA ALA A 112 0.43 5.92 -10.23
C ALA A 112 -0.25 7.28 -10.07
N ALA A 113 -0.18 7.89 -8.88
CA ALA A 113 -0.68 9.24 -8.63
C ALA A 113 0.17 10.36 -9.26
N SER A 114 1.39 10.06 -9.71
CA SER A 114 2.32 11.05 -10.27
C SER A 114 2.09 11.35 -11.75
N GLY A 115 1.21 10.61 -12.44
CA GLY A 115 0.87 10.89 -13.84
C GLY A 115 0.11 9.77 -14.55
N PRO A 116 -0.29 10.01 -15.82
CA PRO A 116 -1.06 9.04 -16.59
C PRO A 116 -0.26 7.75 -16.90
N PRO A 117 -0.95 6.61 -17.09
CA PRO A 117 -0.30 5.35 -17.41
C PRO A 117 0.51 5.44 -18.71
N GLY A 118 1.72 4.88 -18.70
CA GLY A 118 2.66 4.94 -19.83
C GLY A 118 3.55 6.18 -19.87
N ARG A 119 3.44 7.10 -18.90
CA ARG A 119 4.40 8.20 -18.74
C ARG A 119 5.80 7.62 -18.54
N THR A 120 6.79 8.18 -19.25
CA THR A 120 8.20 7.86 -19.03
C THR A 120 8.63 8.32 -17.64
N ALA A 121 9.34 7.46 -16.91
CA ALA A 121 9.88 7.78 -15.59
C ALA A 121 11.03 8.79 -15.73
N ASP A 122 10.68 10.07 -15.79
CA ASP A 122 11.67 11.15 -15.76
C ASP A 122 12.26 11.32 -14.35
N ARG A 123 13.40 12.04 -14.23
CA ARG A 123 14.04 12.29 -12.93
C ARG A 123 13.11 12.94 -11.90
N ARG A 124 12.12 13.72 -12.32
CA ARG A 124 11.19 14.40 -11.40
C ARG A 124 10.20 13.40 -10.80
N VAL A 125 9.64 12.49 -11.60
CA VAL A 125 8.77 11.41 -11.15
C VAL A 125 9.52 10.48 -10.20
N VAL A 126 10.74 10.06 -10.57
CA VAL A 126 11.57 9.20 -9.71
C VAL A 126 11.86 9.89 -8.38
N ARG A 127 12.28 11.16 -8.40
CA ARG A 127 12.54 11.93 -7.17
C ARG A 127 11.29 12.06 -6.30
N ALA A 128 10.13 12.34 -6.90
CA ALA A 128 8.87 12.46 -6.18
C ALA A 128 8.49 11.14 -5.49
N VAL A 129 8.57 10.01 -6.20
CA VAL A 129 8.28 8.69 -5.63
C VAL A 129 9.27 8.34 -4.53
N VAL A 130 10.57 8.51 -4.77
CA VAL A 130 11.61 8.26 -3.74
C VAL A 130 11.36 9.13 -2.51
N SER A 131 11.08 10.43 -2.68
CA SER A 131 10.83 11.33 -1.55
C SER A 131 9.60 10.97 -0.72
N ARG A 132 8.60 10.31 -1.32
CA ARG A 132 7.37 9.87 -0.63
C ARG A 132 7.53 8.48 0.00
N THR A 133 8.22 7.58 -0.68
CA THR A 133 8.40 6.19 -0.22
C THR A 133 9.50 6.04 0.83
N THR A 134 10.64 6.73 0.66
CA THR A 134 11.79 6.58 1.55
C THR A 134 11.46 6.88 3.02
N PRO A 135 10.74 7.97 3.37
CA PRO A 135 10.36 8.23 4.76
C PRO A 135 9.53 7.10 5.37
N ILE A 136 8.61 6.52 4.58
CA ILE A 136 7.76 5.42 5.05
C ILE A 136 8.59 4.13 5.20
N GLY A 137 9.46 3.80 4.25
CA GLY A 137 10.37 2.66 4.37
C GLY A 137 11.29 2.79 5.59
N ALA A 138 11.86 3.98 5.81
CA ALA A 138 12.70 4.27 6.97
C ALA A 138 11.90 4.20 8.29
N ALA A 139 10.69 4.74 8.31
CA ALA A 139 9.78 4.67 9.46
C ALA A 139 9.44 3.21 9.80
N THR A 140 9.07 2.39 8.81
CA THR A 140 8.77 0.97 8.99
C THR A 140 9.99 0.22 9.54
N LEU A 141 11.18 0.48 9.00
CA LEU A 141 12.41 -0.15 9.49
C LEU A 141 12.75 0.29 10.93
N ALA A 142 12.62 1.58 11.24
CA ALA A 142 12.84 2.09 12.58
C ALA A 142 11.86 1.48 13.60
N VAL A 143 10.58 1.38 13.26
CA VAL A 143 9.57 0.71 14.09
C VAL A 143 9.93 -0.78 14.26
N GLY A 144 10.37 -1.46 13.20
CA GLY A 144 10.82 -2.85 13.29
C GLY A 144 12.03 -3.03 14.22
N VAL A 145 13.04 -2.17 14.11
CA VAL A 145 14.21 -2.18 15.00
C VAL A 145 13.80 -1.92 16.46
N LEU A 146 12.91 -0.95 16.69
CA LEU A 146 12.39 -0.66 18.02
C LEU A 146 11.59 -1.82 18.58
N ALA A 147 10.79 -2.50 17.75
CA ALA A 147 10.02 -3.68 18.16
C ALA A 147 10.93 -4.82 18.59
N VAL A 148 11.99 -5.11 17.81
CA VAL A 148 13.01 -6.12 18.18
C VAL A 148 13.77 -5.71 19.44
N ALA A 149 14.16 -4.44 19.57
CA ALA A 149 14.87 -3.95 20.76
C ALA A 149 14.00 -3.96 22.03
N ALA A 150 12.67 -3.87 21.87
CA ALA A 150 11.71 -3.89 22.96
C ALA A 150 11.18 -5.29 23.29
N GLU A 151 11.65 -6.34 22.60
CA GLU A 151 11.25 -7.71 22.87
C GLU A 151 11.59 -8.10 24.32
N GLY A 152 10.58 -8.55 25.09
CA GLY A 152 10.72 -8.86 26.51
C GLY A 152 10.61 -7.65 27.46
N THR A 153 10.26 -6.46 26.96
CA THR A 153 9.98 -5.27 27.79
C THR A 153 8.50 -4.87 27.73
N ASP A 154 7.96 -4.38 28.84
CA ASP A 154 6.59 -3.86 28.89
C ASP A 154 6.52 -2.51 28.17
N VAL A 155 6.07 -2.53 26.92
CA VAL A 155 5.86 -1.30 26.13
C VAL A 155 4.49 -0.72 26.44
N VAL A 156 4.46 0.54 26.90
CA VAL A 156 3.20 1.27 27.12
C VAL A 156 2.51 1.53 25.77
N PRO A 157 1.27 1.05 25.52
CA PRO A 157 0.61 1.17 24.22
C PRO A 157 0.53 2.62 23.68
N GLY A 158 0.41 3.60 24.59
CA GLY A 158 0.39 5.02 24.24
C GLY A 158 1.69 5.52 23.60
N ALA A 159 2.85 4.96 23.97
CA ALA A 159 4.14 5.34 23.39
C ALA A 159 4.24 4.94 21.91
N VAL A 160 3.66 3.79 21.54
CA VAL A 160 3.60 3.32 20.16
C VAL A 160 2.70 4.22 19.32
N VAL A 161 1.52 4.59 19.84
CA VAL A 161 0.59 5.51 19.16
C VAL A 161 1.23 6.88 18.94
N VAL A 162 1.92 7.43 19.94
CA VAL A 162 2.62 8.72 19.83
C VAL A 162 3.76 8.64 18.81
N ALA A 163 4.53 7.56 18.78
CA ALA A 163 5.59 7.36 17.79
C ALA A 163 5.03 7.28 16.36
N LEU A 164 3.93 6.54 16.17
CA LEU A 164 3.24 6.45 14.87
C LEU A 164 2.65 7.79 14.44
N LEU A 165 2.07 8.56 15.35
CA LEU A 165 1.56 9.91 15.07
C LEU A 165 2.69 10.89 14.73
N ALA A 166 3.83 10.80 15.41
CA ALA A 166 5.01 11.62 15.10
C ALA A 166 5.57 11.31 13.71
N LEU A 167 5.62 10.02 13.34
CA LEU A 167 6.03 9.58 11.99
C LEU A 167 5.03 10.03 10.92
N ALA A 168 3.73 9.94 11.20
CA ALA A 168 2.69 10.44 10.30
C ALA A 168 2.76 11.96 10.12
N ALA A 169 3.01 12.71 11.19
CA ALA A 169 3.20 14.16 11.16
C ALA A 169 4.47 14.54 10.37
N LEU A 170 5.57 13.80 10.55
CA LEU A 170 6.80 14.01 9.81
C LEU A 170 6.60 13.76 8.30
N ALA A 171 5.94 12.66 7.94
CA ALA A 171 5.58 12.35 6.56
C ALA A 171 4.68 13.45 5.95
N TRP A 172 3.69 13.94 6.72
CA TRP A 172 2.84 15.06 6.31
C TRP A 172 3.63 16.34 6.05
N LEU A 173 4.57 16.70 6.93
CA LEU A 173 5.41 17.87 6.76
C LEU A 173 6.31 17.77 5.52
N THR A 174 6.83 16.57 5.21
CA THR A 174 7.66 16.35 4.01
C THR A 174 6.89 16.39 2.70
N THR A 175 5.56 16.27 2.71
CA THR A 175 4.73 16.36 1.49
C THR A 175 4.24 17.78 1.18
N ARG A 176 4.48 18.75 2.07
CA ARG A 176 4.12 20.17 1.87
C ARG A 176 5.23 21.05 1.27
N GLN A 177 6.41 20.50 1.00
CA GLN A 177 7.52 21.19 0.31
C GLN A 177 7.51 20.89 -1.19
#